data_AF-A0A1F6E3K2-F1
#
_entry.id   AF-A0A1F6E3K2-F1
#
_cell.length_a   1.000
_cell.length_b   1.000
_cell.length_c   1.000
_cell.angle_alpha   90.00
_cell.angle_beta   90.00
_cell.angle_gamma   90.00
#
_symmetry.space_group_name_H-M   'P 1'
#
loop_
_entity.id
_entity.type
_entity.pdbx_description
1 polymer ?
#
loop_
_entity_poly.entity_id
_entity_poly.type
_entity_poly.pdbx_seq_one_letter_code
_entity_poly.pdbx_strand_id
1 'polypeptide(L)'
;MRYAGFAPVLLLIIAALVLAEGTLGYRYQSRIDVVSPKSETAESAPATEDLKREENTPDIVKKPVETKMTERDDLAAEFAILEREIGEVEQSGNFLSEAHFNRLMSDLDALSQSGFDPARVLALEERVAQHFIKDSPGAPAPSTEATLNCVSDPSPVFTNHITDLSKVDYIVPPPTMGTGPSLKTHSYIGTDHTRVPVYAPAALTLDNGSFFIDGPYLIEFRVSCEVKIRFGHITEPIAAIKNLFPSEPKSDSRTEALTPLTFAAGDLIAYTTGTNMAGNWDFGVYNSQVENRYIDNPDWNDSATYTSAVCPFDYFTPNLRSAYAAKFNATALGGNPPHGASFCTP
;
A
#
# COMPACT_ATOMS: atom_id res chain seq x y z
N MET A 1 -76.89 -37.49 -13.79
CA MET A 1 -77.19 -37.44 -15.23
C MET A 1 -76.40 -36.30 -15.85
N ARG A 2 -75.65 -36.63 -16.91
CA ARG A 2 -75.02 -35.78 -17.93
C ARG A 2 -73.73 -35.03 -17.60
N TYR A 3 -72.90 -35.05 -18.63
CA TYR A 3 -71.44 -34.98 -18.77
C TYR A 3 -71.03 -33.68 -19.49
N ALA A 4 -69.71 -33.45 -19.51
CA ALA A 4 -68.91 -32.72 -20.51
C ALA A 4 -68.82 -31.18 -20.35
N GLY A 5 -67.66 -30.53 -20.55
CA GLY A 5 -66.34 -30.99 -20.98
C GLY A 5 -65.46 -29.82 -21.46
N PHE A 6 -64.18 -30.14 -21.69
CA PHE A 6 -63.17 -29.46 -22.53
C PHE A 6 -62.38 -28.23 -21.99
N ALA A 7 -61.11 -28.50 -21.68
CA ALA A 7 -59.94 -27.64 -21.93
C ALA A 7 -59.46 -27.81 -23.40
N PRO A 8 -58.28 -27.33 -23.85
CA PRO A 8 -57.67 -25.99 -23.85
C PRO A 8 -57.33 -25.53 -25.30
N VAL A 9 -57.04 -24.24 -25.52
CA VAL A 9 -56.54 -23.66 -26.80
C VAL A 9 -55.61 -22.51 -26.39
N LEU A 10 -54.44 -22.21 -26.94
CA LEU A 10 -53.46 -22.80 -27.85
C LEU A 10 -52.24 -21.83 -27.77
N LEU A 11 -51.02 -22.35 -27.77
CA LEU A 11 -49.79 -21.58 -28.01
C LEU A 11 -49.89 -20.78 -29.33
N LEU A 12 -49.31 -19.56 -29.38
CA LEU A 12 -48.33 -19.22 -30.42
C LEU A 12 -47.59 -17.90 -30.16
N ILE A 13 -46.28 -18.03 -30.36
CA ILE A 13 -45.14 -17.11 -30.35
C ILE A 13 -45.35 -15.88 -31.25
N ILE A 14 -44.97 -14.69 -30.77
CA ILE A 14 -44.33 -13.66 -31.62
C ILE A 14 -43.10 -13.11 -30.90
N ALA A 15 -41.96 -13.31 -31.54
CA ALA A 15 -40.67 -12.70 -31.23
C ALA A 15 -40.50 -11.38 -32.00
N ALA A 16 -39.60 -10.55 -31.46
CA ALA A 16 -38.92 -9.40 -32.06
C ALA A 16 -39.68 -8.05 -32.14
N LEU A 17 -39.22 -7.08 -31.35
CA LEU A 17 -38.61 -5.86 -31.91
C LEU A 17 -37.68 -5.19 -30.89
N VAL A 18 -36.52 -4.81 -31.42
CA VAL A 18 -35.32 -4.28 -30.77
C VAL A 18 -35.33 -2.75 -30.88
N LEU A 19 -34.74 -2.08 -29.88
CA LEU A 19 -33.82 -0.91 -29.97
C LEU A 19 -34.19 0.27 -29.07
N ALA A 20 -33.12 0.88 -28.54
CA ALA A 20 -32.99 2.14 -27.79
C ALA A 20 -33.46 2.07 -26.32
N GLU A 21 -32.72 2.44 -25.29
CA GLU A 21 -31.53 3.28 -25.12
C GLU A 21 -31.01 3.08 -23.69
N GLY A 22 -29.71 3.35 -23.43
CA GLY A 22 -29.27 3.77 -22.08
C GLY A 22 -28.33 2.85 -21.31
N THR A 23 -27.18 2.48 -21.87
CA THR A 23 -26.00 2.12 -21.07
C THR A 23 -25.44 3.38 -20.40
N LEU A 24 -25.72 3.60 -19.11
CA LEU A 24 -24.95 4.55 -18.29
C LEU A 24 -23.58 3.93 -17.96
N GLY A 25 -22.63 4.08 -18.88
CA GLY A 25 -21.22 3.92 -18.58
C GLY A 25 -20.72 5.14 -17.82
N TYR A 26 -20.41 4.98 -16.52
CA TYR A 26 -19.61 5.96 -15.79
C TYR A 26 -18.16 5.88 -16.30
N ARG A 27 -17.81 6.75 -17.25
CA ARG A 27 -16.41 7.05 -17.58
C ARG A 27 -15.94 8.17 -16.65
N TYR A 28 -14.98 7.85 -15.78
CA TYR A 28 -14.16 8.85 -15.11
C TYR A 28 -13.24 9.48 -16.16
N GLN A 29 -13.47 10.75 -16.47
CA GLN A 29 -12.68 11.50 -17.45
C GLN A 29 -12.12 12.72 -16.74
N SER A 30 -10.83 12.67 -16.42
CA SER A 30 -10.08 13.80 -15.88
C SER A 30 -9.96 14.89 -16.96
N ARG A 31 -10.77 15.95 -16.84
CA ARG A 31 -10.48 17.21 -17.51
C ARG A 31 -9.58 18.03 -16.60
N ILE A 32 -8.33 18.19 -17.03
CA ILE A 32 -7.49 19.31 -16.62
C ILE A 32 -7.81 20.46 -17.58
N ASP A 33 -8.57 21.44 -17.11
CA ASP A 33 -8.70 22.71 -17.82
C ASP A 33 -7.43 23.54 -17.57
N VAL A 34 -6.52 23.49 -18.53
CA VAL A 34 -5.38 24.41 -18.61
C VAL A 34 -5.90 25.76 -19.08
N VAL A 35 -6.07 26.69 -18.13
CA VAL A 35 -6.29 28.11 -18.45
C VAL A 35 -4.97 28.68 -18.97
N SER A 36 -4.91 28.89 -20.29
CA SER A 36 -3.85 29.63 -20.96
C SER A 36 -4.15 31.14 -20.90
N PRO A 37 -3.21 32.01 -20.49
CA PRO A 37 -3.46 33.45 -20.45
C PRO A 37 -3.40 34.05 -21.86
N LYS A 38 -4.42 34.84 -22.19
CA LYS A 38 -4.49 35.66 -23.40
C LYS A 38 -3.41 36.74 -23.38
N SER A 39 -2.69 36.86 -24.49
CA SER A 39 -1.84 38.00 -24.83
C SER A 39 -2.69 39.23 -25.15
N GLU A 40 -2.45 40.34 -24.46
CA GLU A 40 -2.92 41.66 -24.85
C GLU A 40 -1.93 42.32 -25.82
N THR A 41 -2.53 43.01 -26.78
CA THR A 41 -1.97 43.69 -27.93
C THR A 41 -1.21 44.96 -27.59
N ALA A 42 -0.17 45.23 -28.36
CA ALA A 42 0.66 46.42 -28.36
C ALA A 42 -0.07 47.67 -28.89
N GLU A 43 0.31 48.84 -28.35
CA GLU A 43 0.10 50.15 -28.95
C GLU A 43 1.42 50.95 -28.92
N SER A 44 1.72 51.59 -30.06
CA SER A 44 2.89 52.38 -30.48
C SER A 44 3.12 53.67 -29.65
N ALA A 45 4.24 54.41 -29.60
CA ALA A 45 5.39 54.73 -30.49
C ALA A 45 6.44 55.55 -29.64
N PRO A 46 7.43 56.31 -30.19
CA PRO A 46 8.35 56.13 -31.31
C PRO A 46 9.86 56.21 -30.88
N ALA A 47 10.72 56.10 -31.89
CA ALA A 47 12.17 55.95 -31.90
C ALA A 47 13.04 57.11 -31.36
N THR A 48 14.27 56.75 -30.96
CA THR A 48 15.52 57.42 -31.40
C THR A 48 16.70 56.44 -31.39
N GLU A 49 17.55 56.61 -32.39
CA GLU A 49 18.82 55.94 -32.70
C GLU A 49 19.81 55.87 -31.53
N ASP A 50 20.62 54.80 -31.44
CA ASP A 50 22.06 54.96 -31.72
C ASP A 50 22.80 53.63 -31.90
N LEU A 51 23.79 53.69 -32.78
CA LEU A 51 24.63 52.59 -33.25
C LEU A 51 25.56 52.06 -32.14
N LYS A 52 25.75 50.73 -32.08
CA LYS A 52 27.09 50.13 -32.14
C LYS A 52 27.08 48.62 -32.41
N ARG A 53 28.04 48.28 -33.26
CA ARG A 53 28.43 47.03 -33.90
C ARG A 53 29.36 46.25 -32.96
N GLU A 54 29.12 44.95 -32.80
CA GLU A 54 30.17 43.98 -32.45
C GLU A 54 29.82 42.58 -33.00
N GLU A 55 30.84 41.90 -33.50
CA GLU A 55 30.84 40.69 -34.32
C GLU A 55 30.88 39.37 -33.52
N ASN A 56 30.52 38.27 -34.22
CA ASN A 56 30.97 36.87 -34.04
C ASN A 56 30.46 36.12 -32.80
N THR A 57 29.82 34.94 -32.89
CA THR A 57 30.30 33.66 -33.49
C THR A 57 29.12 32.65 -33.44
N PRO A 58 28.98 31.65 -34.34
CA PRO A 58 27.84 30.73 -34.32
C PRO A 58 27.89 29.71 -33.17
N ASP A 59 26.77 29.58 -32.46
CA ASP A 59 26.52 28.59 -31.41
C ASP A 59 26.51 27.15 -31.98
N ILE A 60 27.45 26.33 -31.49
CA ILE A 60 27.43 24.88 -31.66
C ILE A 60 26.45 24.31 -30.64
N VAL A 61 25.29 23.86 -31.12
CA VAL A 61 24.33 23.06 -30.36
C VAL A 61 25.01 21.77 -29.89
N LYS A 62 25.41 21.71 -28.62
CA LYS A 62 25.79 20.45 -27.97
C LYS A 62 24.51 19.71 -27.57
N LYS A 63 24.25 18.56 -28.21
CA LYS A 63 23.27 17.58 -27.74
C LYS A 63 23.67 17.08 -26.33
N PRO A 64 22.71 16.79 -25.43
CA PRO A 64 23.00 16.17 -24.14
C PRO A 64 23.57 14.77 -24.37
N VAL A 65 24.71 14.49 -23.76
CA VAL A 65 25.27 13.14 -23.68
C VAL A 65 24.46 12.40 -22.62
N GLU A 66 23.75 11.38 -23.06
CA GLU A 66 23.06 10.43 -22.19
C GLU A 66 24.12 9.57 -21.51
N THR A 67 24.48 9.92 -20.27
CA THR A 67 25.47 9.19 -19.48
C THR A 67 24.85 7.86 -19.06
N LYS A 68 25.25 6.75 -19.69
CA LYS A 68 24.95 5.41 -19.19
C LYS A 68 25.57 5.28 -17.79
N MET A 69 24.73 5.13 -16.77
CA MET A 69 25.15 4.66 -15.45
C MET A 69 25.91 3.35 -15.64
N THR A 70 27.08 3.27 -15.04
CA THR A 70 27.92 2.08 -15.11
C THR A 70 27.51 1.10 -14.03
N GLU A 71 27.76 -0.20 -14.23
CA GLU A 71 27.53 -1.26 -13.24
C GLU A 71 28.17 -0.94 -11.88
N ARG A 72 29.24 -0.13 -11.87
CA ARG A 72 29.90 0.36 -10.67
C ARG A 72 29.09 1.42 -9.91
N ASP A 73 28.27 2.21 -10.60
CA ASP A 73 27.38 3.21 -10.02
C ASP A 73 26.17 2.53 -9.35
N ASP A 74 25.71 1.40 -9.90
CA ASP A 74 24.63 0.59 -9.33
C ASP A 74 25.06 -0.06 -8.00
N LEU A 75 26.26 -0.67 -7.96
CA LEU A 75 26.79 -1.26 -6.73
C LEU A 75 27.02 -0.21 -5.62
N ALA A 76 27.42 1.00 -5.99
CA ALA A 76 27.59 2.10 -5.03
C ALA A 76 26.24 2.57 -4.45
N ALA A 77 25.17 2.57 -5.26
CA ALA A 77 23.83 2.89 -4.80
C ALA A 77 23.27 1.82 -3.86
N GLU A 78 23.47 0.54 -4.19
CA GLU A 78 23.10 -0.59 -3.32
C GLU A 78 23.80 -0.54 -1.96
N PHE A 79 25.12 -0.31 -1.96
CA PHE A 79 25.88 -0.14 -0.72
C PHE A 79 25.37 1.04 0.13
N ALA A 80 25.03 2.17 -0.52
CA ALA A 80 24.51 3.35 0.18
C ALA A 80 23.12 3.12 0.81
N ILE A 81 22.35 2.15 0.31
CA ILE A 81 21.09 1.74 0.94
C ILE A 81 21.39 0.97 2.24
N LEU A 82 22.31 0.00 2.19
CA LEU A 82 22.70 -0.77 3.37
C LEU A 82 23.36 0.11 4.46
N GLU A 83 24.21 1.07 4.06
CA GLU A 83 24.81 2.04 4.99
C GLU A 83 23.76 2.88 5.73
N ARG A 84 22.70 3.28 5.04
CA ARG A 84 21.61 4.06 5.62
C ARG A 84 20.79 3.21 6.57
N GLU A 85 20.50 1.98 6.17
CA GLU A 85 19.71 1.05 6.97
C GLU A 85 20.37 0.73 8.31
N ILE A 86 21.69 0.44 8.32
CA ILE A 86 22.39 0.28 9.61
C ILE A 86 22.48 1.59 10.39
N GLY A 87 22.58 2.74 9.69
CA GLY A 87 22.64 4.05 10.33
C GLY A 87 21.34 4.41 11.05
N GLU A 88 20.19 3.94 10.56
CA GLU A 88 18.89 4.10 11.23
C GLU A 88 18.79 3.21 12.49
N VAL A 89 19.34 1.99 12.43
CA VAL A 89 19.44 1.10 13.59
C VAL A 89 20.35 1.70 14.68
N GLU A 90 21.49 2.26 14.29
CA GLU A 90 22.40 2.98 15.19
C GLU A 90 21.74 4.19 15.84
N GLN A 91 21.03 5.02 15.06
CA GLN A 91 20.36 6.23 15.56
C GLN A 91 19.20 5.90 16.51
N SER A 92 18.49 4.80 16.26
CA SER A 92 17.38 4.36 17.10
C SER A 92 17.83 3.65 18.39
N GLY A 93 19.09 3.23 18.47
CA GLY A 93 19.62 2.46 19.60
C GLY A 93 19.03 1.05 19.71
N ASN A 94 18.41 0.56 18.62
CA ASN A 94 17.79 -0.75 18.55
C ASN A 94 18.82 -1.83 18.16
N PHE A 95 18.41 -3.08 18.35
CA PHE A 95 19.14 -4.26 17.88
C PHE A 95 18.45 -4.88 16.67
N LEU A 96 19.24 -5.45 15.77
CA LEU A 96 18.79 -6.23 14.63
C LEU A 96 18.16 -7.53 15.12
N SER A 97 17.02 -7.89 14.55
CA SER A 97 16.51 -9.26 14.64
C SER A 97 17.43 -10.23 13.88
N GLU A 98 17.41 -11.52 14.21
CA GLU A 98 18.21 -12.53 13.52
C GLU A 98 17.93 -12.56 12.01
N ALA A 99 16.66 -12.41 11.61
CA ALA A 99 16.29 -12.35 10.20
C ALA A 99 16.84 -11.10 9.49
N HIS A 100 16.78 -9.94 10.15
CA HIS A 100 17.28 -8.67 9.61
C HIS A 100 18.80 -8.70 9.48
N PHE A 101 19.48 -9.19 10.53
CA PHE A 101 20.92 -9.45 10.53
C PHE A 101 21.32 -10.38 9.39
N ASN A 102 20.68 -11.55 9.26
CA ASN A 102 21.01 -12.52 8.21
C ASN A 102 20.81 -11.96 6.80
N ARG A 103 19.77 -11.14 6.58
CA ARG A 103 19.57 -10.46 5.28
C ARG A 103 20.68 -9.44 5.01
N LEU A 104 20.99 -8.56 5.97
CA LEU A 104 22.07 -7.58 5.81
C LEU A 104 23.41 -8.26 5.51
N MET A 105 23.72 -9.36 6.20
CA MET A 105 24.92 -10.14 5.94
C MET A 105 24.90 -10.80 4.55
N SER A 106 23.75 -11.28 4.08
CA SER A 106 23.61 -11.82 2.73
C SER A 106 23.77 -10.75 1.64
N ASP A 107 23.23 -9.56 1.84
CA ASP A 107 23.34 -8.45 0.88
C ASP A 107 24.80 -7.94 0.80
N LEU A 108 25.51 -7.93 1.94
CA LEU A 108 26.93 -7.59 2.01
C LEU A 108 27.82 -8.64 1.32
N ASP A 109 27.52 -9.93 1.48
CA ASP A 109 28.22 -11.01 0.78
C ASP A 109 28.01 -10.91 -0.74
N ALA A 110 26.79 -10.60 -1.20
CA ALA A 110 26.51 -10.37 -2.62
C ALA A 110 27.31 -9.18 -3.19
N LEU A 111 27.43 -8.07 -2.45
CA LEU A 111 28.25 -6.92 -2.85
C LEU A 111 29.74 -7.27 -2.91
N SER A 112 30.24 -8.05 -1.94
CA SER A 112 31.61 -8.56 -1.92
C SER A 112 31.92 -9.42 -3.15
N GLN A 113 31.02 -10.35 -3.48
CA GLN A 113 31.15 -11.24 -4.65
C GLN A 113 31.05 -10.48 -5.99
N SER A 114 30.37 -9.34 -6.01
CA SER A 114 30.22 -8.48 -7.18
C SER A 114 31.42 -7.55 -7.40
N GLY A 115 32.47 -7.66 -6.57
CA GLY A 115 33.71 -6.89 -6.70
C GLY A 115 33.62 -5.46 -6.16
N PHE A 116 32.64 -5.16 -5.30
CA PHE A 116 32.60 -3.91 -4.57
C PHE A 116 33.77 -3.81 -3.57
N ASP A 117 34.08 -2.59 -3.11
CA ASP A 117 35.24 -2.33 -2.24
C ASP A 117 35.21 -3.19 -0.96
N PRO A 118 36.11 -4.19 -0.83
CA PRO A 118 36.06 -5.13 0.29
C PRO A 118 36.27 -4.47 1.65
N ALA A 119 37.01 -3.36 1.71
CA ALA A 119 37.26 -2.64 2.95
C ALA A 119 35.98 -1.95 3.46
N ARG A 120 35.15 -1.46 2.55
CA ARG A 120 33.86 -0.84 2.89
C ARG A 120 32.83 -1.88 3.29
N VAL A 121 32.78 -3.02 2.58
CA VAL A 121 31.91 -4.14 2.96
C VAL A 121 32.24 -4.62 4.36
N LEU A 122 33.51 -4.91 4.65
CA LEU A 122 33.94 -5.37 5.97
C LEU A 122 33.59 -4.38 7.09
N ALA A 123 33.80 -3.08 6.86
CA ALA A 123 33.45 -2.05 7.85
C ALA A 123 31.93 -2.02 8.13
N LEU A 124 31.11 -2.28 7.12
CA LEU A 124 29.66 -2.33 7.27
C LEU A 124 29.20 -3.63 7.94
N GLU A 125 29.81 -4.77 7.62
CA GLU A 125 29.59 -6.05 8.31
C GLU A 125 29.88 -5.94 9.82
N GLU A 126 30.98 -5.28 10.20
CA GLU A 126 31.32 -5.06 11.61
C GLU A 126 30.24 -4.25 12.34
N ARG A 127 29.70 -3.20 11.70
CA ARG A 127 28.60 -2.40 12.26
C ARG A 127 27.32 -3.23 12.40
N VAL A 128 26.97 -4.01 11.37
CA VAL A 128 25.82 -4.92 11.40
C VAL A 128 25.96 -5.93 12.55
N ALA A 129 27.14 -6.52 12.73
CA ALA A 129 27.40 -7.46 13.82
C ALA A 129 27.31 -6.85 15.23
N GLN A 130 27.74 -5.60 15.42
CA GLN A 130 27.65 -4.89 16.71
C GLN A 130 26.20 -4.69 17.18
N HIS A 131 25.26 -4.60 16.23
CA HIS A 131 23.85 -4.40 16.52
C HIS A 131 23.05 -5.71 16.55
N PHE A 132 23.69 -6.88 16.51
CA PHE A 132 23.03 -8.18 16.63
C PHE A 132 23.25 -8.81 18.01
N ILE A 133 22.18 -9.16 18.73
CA ILE A 133 22.26 -9.94 19.97
C ILE A 133 21.96 -11.40 19.67
N LYS A 134 22.96 -12.26 19.86
CA LYS A 134 22.89 -13.70 19.53
C LYS A 134 22.25 -14.58 20.61
N ASP A 135 22.04 -14.09 21.84
CA ASP A 135 21.52 -14.91 22.94
C ASP A 135 20.62 -14.10 23.90
N SER A 136 19.32 -14.39 23.92
CA SER A 136 18.50 -14.26 25.12
C SER A 136 18.27 -15.67 25.67
N PRO A 137 18.70 -15.99 26.91
CA PRO A 137 18.62 -17.35 27.43
C PRO A 137 17.19 -17.69 27.88
N GLY A 138 16.60 -18.70 27.24
CA GLY A 138 15.55 -19.54 27.85
C GLY A 138 14.20 -19.57 27.14
N ALA A 139 14.10 -20.31 26.04
CA ALA A 139 12.81 -20.85 25.57
C ALA A 139 12.71 -22.34 26.01
N PRO A 140 11.78 -22.72 26.88
CA PRO A 140 11.44 -24.13 27.07
C PRO A 140 10.62 -24.65 25.88
N ALA A 141 10.76 -25.95 25.62
CA ALA A 141 10.14 -26.72 24.54
C ALA A 141 8.59 -26.64 24.53
N PRO A 142 7.93 -26.94 23.39
CA PRO A 142 6.55 -26.57 23.14
C PRO A 142 5.60 -27.50 23.91
N SER A 143 4.91 -26.94 24.89
CA SER A 143 3.72 -27.56 25.48
C SER A 143 2.46 -26.99 24.83
N THR A 144 1.66 -27.91 24.36
CA THR A 144 0.31 -27.81 23.80
C THR A 144 -0.61 -26.93 24.66
N GLU A 145 -0.81 -25.67 24.28
CA GLU A 145 -2.00 -24.84 24.52
C GLU A 145 -1.79 -23.48 23.83
N ALA A 146 -2.32 -23.33 22.61
CA ALA A 146 -2.31 -22.06 21.89
C ALA A 146 -3.43 -21.16 22.45
N THR A 147 -3.20 -20.58 23.63
CA THR A 147 -4.03 -19.54 24.22
C THR A 147 -3.21 -18.26 24.34
N LEU A 148 -3.67 -17.21 23.66
CA LEU A 148 -3.38 -15.79 23.93
C LEU A 148 -1.91 -15.38 24.21
N ASN A 149 -1.04 -15.51 23.22
CA ASN A 149 0.20 -14.71 23.17
C ASN A 149 -0.05 -13.39 22.41
N CYS A 150 -0.97 -12.55 22.88
CA CYS A 150 -1.05 -11.13 22.49
C CYS A 150 -1.02 -10.26 23.74
N VAL A 151 -0.45 -9.07 23.59
CA VAL A 151 -0.55 -8.02 24.60
C VAL A 151 -1.83 -7.23 24.32
N SER A 152 -2.65 -7.03 25.36
CA SER A 152 -3.83 -6.18 25.25
C SER A 152 -3.40 -4.72 25.15
N ASP A 153 -3.88 -4.07 24.10
CA ASP A 153 -3.72 -2.64 23.85
C ASP A 153 -4.80 -2.24 22.83
N PRO A 154 -5.93 -1.66 23.26
CA PRO A 154 -6.99 -1.25 22.34
C PRO A 154 -6.64 0.02 21.55
N SER A 155 -5.52 0.68 21.85
CA SER A 155 -5.13 1.95 21.23
C SER A 155 -3.61 2.05 21.01
N PRO A 156 -2.99 1.07 20.31
CA PRO A 156 -1.58 1.12 19.97
C PRO A 156 -1.24 2.36 19.15
N VAL A 157 0.00 2.82 19.25
CA VAL A 157 0.46 3.98 18.49
C VAL A 157 1.35 3.51 17.34
N PHE A 158 1.01 3.95 16.13
CA PHE A 158 1.79 3.72 14.92
C PHE A 158 2.85 4.82 14.79
N THR A 159 4.11 4.43 14.95
CA THR A 159 5.27 5.33 15.01
C THR A 159 6.05 5.42 13.70
N ASN A 160 5.76 4.55 12.74
CA ASN A 160 6.48 4.46 11.47
C ASN A 160 5.51 4.57 10.30
N HIS A 161 6.01 5.04 9.15
CA HIS A 161 5.19 5.03 7.93
C HIS A 161 4.89 3.60 7.47
N ILE A 162 3.73 3.37 6.84
CA ILE A 162 3.42 2.10 6.17
C ILE A 162 4.07 2.01 4.79
N THR A 163 4.51 3.14 4.23
CA THR A 163 5.12 3.22 2.90
C THR A 163 5.86 4.54 2.73
N ASP A 164 6.56 4.72 1.60
CA ASP A 164 7.16 5.99 1.20
C ASP A 164 6.07 6.99 0.74
N LEU A 165 5.71 7.92 1.63
CA LEU A 165 4.68 8.94 1.36
C LEU A 165 5.00 9.88 0.19
N SER A 166 6.27 9.99 -0.21
CA SER A 166 6.64 10.81 -1.38
C SER A 166 6.12 10.22 -2.69
N LYS A 167 5.84 8.91 -2.71
CA LYS A 167 5.31 8.15 -3.85
C LYS A 167 3.80 7.90 -3.77
N VAL A 168 3.12 8.46 -2.76
CA VAL A 168 1.67 8.36 -2.60
C VAL A 168 1.04 9.58 -3.25
N ASP A 169 0.22 9.34 -4.27
CA ASP A 169 -0.50 10.38 -5.01
C ASP A 169 -1.73 10.84 -4.24
N TYR A 170 -2.49 9.88 -3.72
CA TYR A 170 -3.70 10.12 -2.97
C TYR A 170 -4.03 8.97 -2.02
N ILE A 171 -4.88 9.27 -1.04
CA ILE A 171 -5.46 8.29 -0.13
C ILE A 171 -6.97 8.46 -0.13
N VAL A 172 -7.69 7.36 -0.29
CA VAL A 172 -9.15 7.32 -0.13
C VAL A 172 -9.44 6.70 1.24
N PRO A 173 -9.92 7.47 2.22
CA PRO A 173 -10.19 6.93 3.54
C PRO A 173 -11.50 6.11 3.56
N PRO A 174 -11.61 5.10 4.44
CA PRO A 174 -12.80 4.24 4.54
C PRO A 174 -13.99 4.98 5.17
N PRO A 175 -15.21 4.43 5.08
CA PRO A 175 -15.59 3.32 4.21
C PRO A 175 -15.76 3.78 2.76
N THR A 176 -15.55 2.88 1.80
CA THR A 176 -15.73 3.13 0.36
C THR A 176 -16.58 2.03 -0.29
N MET A 177 -16.91 2.23 -1.58
CA MET A 177 -17.63 1.26 -2.40
C MET A 177 -16.75 0.82 -3.56
N GLY A 178 -16.63 -0.49 -3.72
CA GLY A 178 -16.17 -1.08 -4.98
C GLY A 178 -17.27 -1.10 -6.03
N THR A 179 -16.98 -1.68 -7.20
CA THR A 179 -18.01 -1.94 -8.22
C THR A 179 -19.08 -2.91 -7.68
N GLY A 180 -20.35 -2.49 -7.69
CA GLY A 180 -21.48 -3.28 -7.14
C GLY A 180 -21.70 -3.09 -5.64
N PRO A 181 -22.59 -3.86 -4.99
CA PRO A 181 -22.84 -3.78 -3.54
C PRO A 181 -21.68 -4.41 -2.76
N SER A 182 -20.49 -3.82 -2.81
CA SER A 182 -19.30 -4.30 -2.10
C SER A 182 -18.76 -3.19 -1.21
N LEU A 183 -19.16 -3.24 0.06
CA LEU A 183 -18.63 -2.38 1.11
C LEU A 183 -17.13 -2.65 1.30
N LYS A 184 -16.34 -1.59 1.31
CA LYS A 184 -14.90 -1.63 1.51
C LYS A 184 -14.56 -0.82 2.75
N THR A 185 -14.18 -1.53 3.81
CA THR A 185 -13.90 -0.93 5.12
C THR A 185 -12.42 -0.61 5.35
N HIS A 186 -11.62 -0.62 4.30
CA HIS A 186 -10.21 -0.23 4.28
C HIS A 186 -10.00 1.04 3.44
N SER A 187 -8.85 1.68 3.63
CA SER A 187 -8.38 2.78 2.80
C SER A 187 -7.77 2.26 1.50
N TYR A 188 -7.79 3.09 0.45
CA TYR A 188 -6.94 2.91 -0.72
C TYR A 188 -5.75 3.85 -0.68
N ILE A 189 -4.56 3.31 -0.87
CA ILE A 189 -3.33 4.08 -1.05
C ILE A 189 -2.99 4.06 -2.55
N GLY A 190 -3.13 5.19 -3.23
CA GLY A 190 -2.85 5.31 -4.66
C GLY A 190 -1.40 5.71 -4.93
N THR A 191 -0.71 4.94 -5.77
CA THR A 191 0.70 5.18 -6.15
C THR A 191 0.92 5.13 -7.67
N ASP A 192 -0.17 5.08 -8.45
CA ASP A 192 -0.17 4.99 -9.92
C ASP A 192 0.80 3.93 -10.45
N HIS A 193 0.69 2.71 -9.89
CA HIS A 193 1.54 1.55 -10.22
C HIS A 193 3.02 1.69 -9.86
N THR A 194 3.43 2.80 -9.25
CA THR A 194 4.78 2.96 -8.71
C THR A 194 5.00 1.88 -7.66
N ARG A 195 6.12 1.14 -7.80
CA ARG A 195 6.55 0.16 -6.80
C ARG A 195 6.98 0.87 -5.53
N VAL A 196 6.28 0.57 -4.43
CA VAL A 196 6.55 1.16 -3.12
C VAL A 196 6.85 0.09 -2.06
N PRO A 197 7.71 0.39 -1.08
CA PRO A 197 7.91 -0.50 0.07
C PRO A 197 6.70 -0.45 0.99
N VAL A 198 6.45 -1.55 1.71
CA VAL A 198 5.44 -1.66 2.75
C VAL A 198 6.12 -2.02 4.06
N TYR A 199 5.96 -1.17 5.07
CA TYR A 199 6.62 -1.29 6.37
C TYR A 199 5.63 -1.55 7.50
N ALA A 200 6.13 -2.14 8.58
CA ALA A 200 5.41 -2.27 9.85
C ALA A 200 5.27 -0.89 10.52
N PRO A 201 4.05 -0.35 10.73
CA PRO A 201 3.89 0.96 11.37
C PRO A 201 4.06 0.91 12.91
N ALA A 202 4.01 -0.29 13.49
CA ALA A 202 4.23 -0.63 14.89
C ALA A 202 4.81 -2.05 14.96
N ALA A 203 5.04 -2.59 16.16
CA ALA A 203 5.31 -4.01 16.29
C ALA A 203 4.10 -4.84 15.82
N LEU A 204 4.33 -5.85 14.98
CA LEU A 204 3.28 -6.67 14.37
C LEU A 204 3.55 -8.15 14.53
N THR A 205 2.49 -8.94 14.56
CA THR A 205 2.54 -10.39 14.37
C THR A 205 1.65 -10.79 13.21
N LEU A 206 2.24 -11.24 12.11
CA LEU A 206 1.53 -11.92 11.03
C LEU A 206 0.98 -13.23 11.57
N ASP A 207 -0.31 -13.48 11.40
CA ASP A 207 -0.93 -14.76 11.75
C ASP A 207 -1.99 -15.24 10.74
N ASN A 208 -2.40 -14.38 9.82
CA ASN A 208 -3.43 -14.68 8.83
C ASN A 208 -3.08 -14.09 7.46
N GLY A 209 -3.52 -14.73 6.39
CA GLY A 209 -3.41 -14.15 5.05
C GLY A 209 -4.01 -15.02 3.94
N SER A 210 -4.00 -14.52 2.71
CA SER A 210 -4.36 -15.28 1.51
C SER A 210 -3.46 -14.93 0.31
N PHE A 211 -3.26 -15.91 -0.58
CA PHE A 211 -2.60 -15.75 -1.87
C PHE A 211 -3.59 -16.15 -2.98
N PHE A 212 -4.05 -15.21 -3.81
CA PHE A 212 -5.18 -15.44 -4.73
C PHE A 212 -5.08 -14.72 -6.08
N ILE A 213 -5.80 -15.26 -7.08
CA ILE A 213 -5.65 -14.94 -8.53
C ILE A 213 -5.89 -13.46 -8.87
N ASP A 214 -6.66 -12.73 -8.06
CA ASP A 214 -7.08 -11.35 -8.32
C ASP A 214 -6.48 -10.30 -7.37
N GLY A 215 -5.61 -10.70 -6.44
CA GLY A 215 -5.06 -9.77 -5.45
C GLY A 215 -3.90 -10.40 -4.72
N PRO A 216 -2.68 -10.37 -5.30
CA PRO A 216 -1.67 -11.39 -5.12
C PRO A 216 -1.62 -11.85 -3.67
N TYR A 217 -1.30 -10.97 -2.74
CA TYR A 217 -1.42 -11.27 -1.31
C TYR A 217 -2.34 -10.29 -0.57
N LEU A 218 -3.13 -10.85 0.34
CA LEU A 218 -3.75 -10.13 1.45
C LEU A 218 -3.12 -10.66 2.74
N ILE A 219 -2.56 -9.78 3.55
CA ILE A 219 -1.77 -10.12 4.72
C ILE A 219 -2.37 -9.43 5.93
N GLU A 220 -2.64 -10.20 6.99
CA GLU A 220 -3.22 -9.70 8.23
C GLU A 220 -2.24 -9.83 9.39
N PHE A 221 -2.13 -8.75 10.15
CA PHE A 221 -1.27 -8.68 11.32
C PHE A 221 -2.11 -8.38 12.55
N ARG A 222 -1.82 -9.05 13.65
CA ARG A 222 -2.17 -8.57 14.99
C ARG A 222 -1.17 -7.52 15.42
N VAL A 223 -1.69 -6.39 15.90
CA VAL A 223 -0.91 -5.37 16.62
C VAL A 223 -1.03 -5.63 18.13
N SER A 224 -2.25 -5.93 18.56
CA SER A 224 -2.61 -6.26 19.94
C SER A 224 -3.68 -7.37 19.95
N CYS A 225 -4.24 -7.68 21.11
CA CYS A 225 -5.39 -8.59 21.18
C CYS A 225 -6.64 -8.02 20.49
N GLU A 226 -6.77 -6.70 20.47
CA GLU A 226 -7.95 -5.99 20.01
C GLU A 226 -7.80 -5.47 18.58
N VAL A 227 -6.58 -5.11 18.20
CA VAL A 227 -6.30 -4.37 16.97
C VAL A 227 -5.57 -5.23 15.94
N LYS A 228 -6.15 -5.27 14.73
CA LYS A 228 -5.55 -5.90 13.55
C LYS A 228 -5.33 -4.89 12.45
N ILE A 229 -4.25 -5.09 11.69
CA ILE A 229 -3.98 -4.41 10.42
C ILE A 229 -4.16 -5.41 9.28
N ARG A 230 -4.73 -4.96 8.17
CA ARG A 230 -4.77 -5.70 6.91
C ARG A 230 -4.13 -4.87 5.82
N PHE A 231 -3.20 -5.50 5.10
CA PHE A 231 -2.69 -5.01 3.83
C PHE A 231 -3.20 -5.89 2.71
N GLY A 232 -3.86 -5.30 1.72
CA GLY A 232 -4.38 -5.99 0.54
C GLY A 232 -3.67 -5.55 -0.72
N HIS A 233 -3.74 -6.36 -1.77
CA HIS A 233 -3.06 -6.12 -3.04
C HIS A 233 -1.54 -5.93 -2.88
N ILE A 234 -0.92 -6.75 -2.04
CA ILE A 234 0.54 -6.84 -1.93
C ILE A 234 1.06 -7.72 -3.05
N THR A 235 2.00 -7.22 -3.87
CA THR A 235 2.52 -7.96 -5.05
C THR A 235 3.78 -8.77 -4.75
N GLU A 236 4.62 -8.27 -3.83
CA GLU A 236 5.94 -8.84 -3.56
C GLU A 236 6.22 -8.89 -2.04
N PRO A 237 5.62 -9.84 -1.28
CA PRO A 237 6.00 -10.07 0.10
C PRO A 237 7.48 -10.45 0.20
N ILE A 238 8.14 -10.09 1.31
CA ILE A 238 9.49 -10.60 1.56
C ILE A 238 9.49 -12.13 1.62
N ALA A 239 10.65 -12.74 1.39
CA ALA A 239 10.79 -14.20 1.33
C ALA A 239 10.21 -14.91 2.56
N ALA A 240 10.43 -14.38 3.77
CA ALA A 240 9.93 -14.97 5.00
C ALA A 240 8.39 -15.08 5.02
N ILE A 241 7.68 -14.07 4.51
CA ILE A 241 6.22 -14.08 4.41
C ILE A 241 5.77 -14.96 3.24
N LYS A 242 6.40 -14.80 2.07
CA LYS A 242 6.06 -15.55 0.86
C LYS A 242 6.11 -17.07 1.09
N ASN A 243 7.09 -17.53 1.86
CA ASN A 243 7.28 -18.94 2.19
C ASN A 243 6.18 -19.53 3.11
N LEU A 244 5.33 -18.69 3.71
CA LEU A 244 4.18 -19.14 4.50
C LEU A 244 2.97 -19.50 3.62
N PHE A 245 2.97 -19.06 2.37
CA PHE A 245 1.87 -19.28 1.44
C PHE A 245 2.13 -20.46 0.49
N PRO A 246 1.07 -21.06 -0.08
CA PRO A 246 1.20 -21.98 -1.20
C PRO A 246 1.94 -21.34 -2.38
N SER A 247 2.61 -22.15 -3.18
CA SER A 247 3.33 -21.67 -4.37
C SER A 247 2.41 -21.13 -5.47
N GLU A 248 1.15 -21.56 -5.50
CA GLU A 248 0.15 -21.19 -6.49
C GLU A 248 -1.03 -20.44 -5.85
N PRO A 249 -1.58 -19.41 -6.51
CA PRO A 249 -2.69 -18.63 -5.98
C PRO A 249 -3.99 -19.43 -6.01
N LYS A 250 -4.82 -19.23 -4.99
CA LYS A 250 -6.17 -19.81 -4.89
C LYS A 250 -7.20 -18.92 -5.63
N SER A 251 -8.35 -19.49 -5.95
CA SER A 251 -9.50 -18.73 -6.46
C SER A 251 -10.31 -18.02 -5.37
N ASP A 252 -10.05 -18.36 -4.10
CA ASP A 252 -10.70 -17.80 -2.92
C ASP A 252 -9.76 -16.80 -2.24
N SER A 253 -10.31 -15.64 -1.86
CA SER A 253 -9.57 -14.56 -1.19
C SER A 253 -9.68 -14.59 0.33
N ARG A 254 -10.50 -15.49 0.90
CA ARG A 254 -10.61 -15.66 2.36
C ARG A 254 -9.26 -16.02 2.97
N THR A 255 -8.94 -15.36 4.07
CA THR A 255 -7.71 -15.58 4.82
C THR A 255 -7.69 -16.93 5.51
N GLU A 256 -6.51 -17.52 5.58
CA GLU A 256 -6.22 -18.73 6.34
C GLU A 256 -5.21 -18.41 7.43
N ALA A 257 -5.21 -19.21 8.50
CA ALA A 257 -4.21 -19.10 9.55
C ALA A 257 -2.82 -19.52 9.02
N LEU A 258 -1.80 -18.75 9.37
CA LEU A 258 -0.41 -18.97 9.01
C LEU A 258 0.41 -19.27 10.27
N THR A 259 1.62 -19.81 10.08
CA THR A 259 2.61 -19.84 11.17
C THR A 259 2.95 -18.41 11.58
N PRO A 260 2.86 -18.05 12.87
CA PRO A 260 3.09 -16.67 13.29
C PRO A 260 4.50 -16.16 12.96
N LEU A 261 4.59 -14.92 12.47
CA LEU A 261 5.85 -14.24 12.18
C LEU A 261 5.82 -12.80 12.71
N THR A 262 6.83 -12.41 13.50
CA THR A 262 6.87 -11.12 14.20
C THR A 262 7.75 -10.10 13.49
N PHE A 263 7.35 -8.83 13.55
CA PHE A 263 8.05 -7.68 12.98
C PHE A 263 8.15 -6.56 14.01
N ALA A 264 9.29 -5.87 14.05
CA ALA A 264 9.45 -4.63 14.78
C ALA A 264 8.84 -3.45 13.98
N ALA A 265 8.58 -2.34 14.65
CA ALA A 265 8.16 -1.12 13.97
C ALA A 265 9.26 -0.63 13.02
N GLY A 266 8.90 -0.34 11.77
CA GLY A 266 9.82 0.06 10.71
C GLY A 266 10.32 -1.09 9.82
N ASP A 267 10.12 -2.35 10.22
CA ASP A 267 10.56 -3.49 9.40
C ASP A 267 9.89 -3.50 8.02
N LEU A 268 10.67 -3.82 6.99
CA LEU A 268 10.16 -4.08 5.65
C LEU A 268 9.37 -5.39 5.62
N ILE A 269 8.12 -5.33 5.18
CA ILE A 269 7.20 -6.47 5.10
C ILE A 269 7.05 -6.94 3.66
N ALA A 270 6.98 -5.99 2.72
CA ALA A 270 6.73 -6.30 1.31
C ALA A 270 7.07 -5.11 0.41
N TYR A 271 6.91 -5.33 -0.90
CA TYR A 271 6.68 -4.26 -1.87
C TYR A 271 5.33 -4.45 -2.55
N THR A 272 4.79 -3.36 -3.09
CA THR A 272 3.59 -3.43 -3.90
C THR A 272 3.58 -2.40 -5.04
N THR A 273 2.97 -2.78 -6.17
CA THR A 273 2.52 -1.87 -7.25
C THR A 273 1.01 -1.66 -7.23
N GLY A 274 0.30 -2.21 -6.24
CA GLY A 274 -1.15 -2.19 -6.13
C GLY A 274 -1.88 -3.07 -7.15
N THR A 275 -3.16 -2.78 -7.33
CA THR A 275 -4.02 -3.47 -8.30
C THR A 275 -3.55 -3.22 -9.74
N ASN A 276 -3.76 -4.21 -10.61
CA ASN A 276 -3.45 -4.08 -12.04
C ASN A 276 -4.27 -2.98 -12.75
N MET A 277 -5.45 -2.64 -12.22
CA MET A 277 -6.37 -1.69 -12.86
C MET A 277 -6.15 -0.24 -12.41
N ALA A 278 -5.85 -0.01 -11.13
CA ALA A 278 -5.83 1.33 -10.56
C ALA A 278 -4.53 1.68 -9.83
N GLY A 279 -3.59 0.74 -9.67
CA GLY A 279 -2.30 1.01 -9.06
C GLY A 279 -2.40 1.41 -7.58
N ASN A 280 -3.51 1.07 -6.94
CA ASN A 280 -3.76 1.31 -5.53
C ASN A 280 -3.70 0.00 -4.73
N TRP A 281 -3.42 0.11 -3.44
CA TRP A 281 -3.43 -1.04 -2.53
C TRP A 281 -4.18 -0.72 -1.25
N ASP A 282 -4.49 -1.75 -0.47
CA ASP A 282 -5.44 -1.64 0.63
C ASP A 282 -4.72 -1.51 1.97
N PHE A 283 -5.21 -0.60 2.81
CA PHE A 283 -4.79 -0.48 4.20
C PHE A 283 -6.00 -0.34 5.12
N GLY A 284 -6.27 -1.38 5.91
CA GLY A 284 -7.36 -1.42 6.88
C GLY A 284 -6.87 -1.63 8.31
N VAL A 285 -7.58 -1.03 9.27
CA VAL A 285 -7.40 -1.26 10.71
C VAL A 285 -8.76 -1.64 11.29
N TYR A 286 -8.75 -2.67 12.12
CA TYR A 286 -9.94 -3.24 12.74
C TYR A 286 -9.71 -3.36 14.24
N ASN A 287 -10.63 -2.81 15.04
CA ASN A 287 -10.54 -2.81 16.49
C ASN A 287 -11.78 -3.49 17.08
N SER A 288 -11.60 -4.66 17.68
CA SER A 288 -12.70 -5.45 18.24
C SER A 288 -13.43 -4.79 19.42
N GLN A 289 -12.87 -3.72 19.99
CA GLN A 289 -13.52 -2.90 21.03
C GLN A 289 -14.38 -1.77 20.46
N VAL A 290 -14.41 -1.60 19.13
CA VAL A 290 -15.23 -0.59 18.46
C VAL A 290 -16.35 -1.26 17.69
N GLU A 291 -17.58 -0.84 17.99
CA GLU A 291 -18.74 -1.12 17.16
C GLU A 291 -19.01 0.10 16.28
N ASN A 292 -18.78 -0.04 14.98
CA ASN A 292 -19.06 1.04 14.04
C ASN A 292 -20.53 1.01 13.58
N ARG A 293 -20.89 1.97 12.73
CA ARG A 293 -22.27 2.18 12.23
C ARG A 293 -22.89 0.98 11.51
N TYR A 294 -22.12 -0.04 11.15
CA TYR A 294 -22.61 -1.23 10.44
C TYR A 294 -23.06 -2.37 11.38
N ILE A 295 -22.84 -2.27 12.69
CA ILE A 295 -23.19 -3.33 13.65
C ILE A 295 -24.69 -3.69 13.63
N ASP A 296 -25.56 -2.70 13.45
CA ASP A 296 -27.02 -2.88 13.40
C ASP A 296 -27.56 -3.02 11.96
N ASN A 297 -26.69 -2.99 10.94
CA ASN A 297 -27.11 -3.07 9.56
C ASN A 297 -27.15 -4.55 9.11
N PRO A 298 -28.33 -5.13 8.81
CA PRO A 298 -28.46 -6.55 8.47
C PRO A 298 -27.76 -6.94 7.16
N ASP A 299 -27.43 -5.98 6.29
CA ASP A 299 -26.68 -6.26 5.06
C ASP A 299 -25.17 -6.38 5.31
N TRP A 300 -24.66 -5.88 6.45
CA TRP A 300 -23.21 -5.74 6.71
C TRP A 300 -22.76 -6.22 8.09
N ASN A 301 -23.66 -6.68 8.96
CA ASN A 301 -23.32 -7.10 10.32
C ASN A 301 -22.89 -8.56 10.45
N ASP A 302 -22.75 -9.27 9.34
CA ASP A 302 -22.34 -10.68 9.29
C ASP A 302 -20.82 -10.89 9.43
N SER A 303 -20.04 -9.80 9.41
CA SER A 303 -18.57 -9.84 9.42
C SER A 303 -17.96 -8.81 10.36
N ALA A 304 -17.08 -9.29 11.24
CA ALA A 304 -16.27 -8.42 12.10
C ALA A 304 -15.42 -7.43 11.28
N THR A 305 -15.00 -7.79 10.06
CA THR A 305 -14.27 -6.86 9.16
C THR A 305 -15.12 -5.63 8.82
N TYR A 306 -16.44 -5.78 8.73
CA TYR A 306 -17.31 -4.66 8.44
C TYR A 306 -17.64 -3.85 9.69
N THR A 307 -17.90 -4.52 10.81
CA THR A 307 -18.43 -3.89 12.04
C THR A 307 -17.37 -3.33 12.98
N SER A 308 -16.12 -3.78 12.88
CA SER A 308 -14.99 -3.33 13.73
C SER A 308 -14.01 -2.40 13.03
N ALA A 309 -14.27 -2.04 11.78
CA ALA A 309 -13.41 -1.14 11.02
C ALA A 309 -13.44 0.27 11.58
N VAL A 310 -12.27 0.89 11.63
CA VAL A 310 -12.02 2.24 12.15
C VAL A 310 -11.20 3.04 11.14
N CYS A 311 -10.95 4.34 11.41
CA CYS A 311 -9.98 5.07 10.60
C CYS A 311 -8.56 4.53 10.87
N PRO A 312 -7.85 4.01 9.86
CA PRO A 312 -6.49 3.51 10.06
C PRO A 312 -5.50 4.59 10.50
N PHE A 313 -5.75 5.83 10.10
CA PHE A 313 -4.83 6.95 10.29
C PHE A 313 -4.91 7.58 11.69
N ASP A 314 -5.97 7.27 12.46
CA ASP A 314 -6.12 7.76 13.84
C ASP A 314 -5.10 7.15 14.81
N TYR A 315 -4.51 6.01 14.46
CA TYR A 315 -3.51 5.30 15.25
C TYR A 315 -2.11 5.89 15.12
N PHE A 316 -1.85 6.72 14.12
CA PHE A 316 -0.52 7.31 13.92
C PHE A 316 -0.24 8.45 14.89
N THR A 317 1.04 8.66 15.19
CA THR A 317 1.49 9.86 15.88
C THR A 317 0.98 11.13 15.18
N PRO A 318 0.77 12.25 15.89
CA PRO A 318 0.16 13.46 15.30
C PRO A 318 0.84 13.96 14.02
N ASN A 319 2.18 13.88 13.97
CA ASN A 319 2.96 14.30 12.79
C ASN A 319 2.68 13.39 11.59
N LEU A 320 2.70 12.07 11.79
CA LEU A 320 2.44 11.10 10.73
C LEU A 320 0.98 11.15 10.28
N ARG A 321 0.04 11.23 11.22
CA ARG A 321 -1.39 11.41 10.93
C ARG A 321 -1.61 12.63 10.03
N SER A 322 -1.00 13.76 10.36
CA SER A 322 -1.10 14.99 9.56
C SER A 322 -0.52 14.80 8.16
N ALA A 323 0.60 14.08 8.03
CA ALA A 323 1.21 13.78 6.74
C ALA A 323 0.30 12.87 5.86
N TYR A 324 -0.36 11.88 6.44
CA TYR A 324 -1.35 11.06 5.71
C TYR A 324 -2.61 11.85 5.37
N ALA A 325 -3.13 12.66 6.29
CA ALA A 325 -4.31 13.48 6.06
C ALA A 325 -4.12 14.47 4.90
N ALA A 326 -2.90 15.01 4.75
CA ALA A 326 -2.54 15.86 3.61
C ALA A 326 -2.61 15.14 2.24
N LYS A 327 -2.64 13.80 2.22
CA LYS A 327 -2.83 12.98 1.01
C LYS A 327 -4.28 12.56 0.80
N PHE A 328 -5.20 12.87 1.71
CA PHE A 328 -6.59 12.47 1.57
C PHE A 328 -7.24 13.12 0.35
N ASN A 329 -7.93 12.30 -0.44
CA ASN A 329 -8.76 12.76 -1.53
C ASN A 329 -9.98 13.50 -0.95
N ALA A 330 -10.06 14.81 -1.19
CA ALA A 330 -11.11 15.67 -0.65
C ALA A 330 -12.53 15.21 -1.03
N THR A 331 -12.72 14.68 -2.23
CA THR A 331 -14.02 14.14 -2.67
C THR A 331 -14.40 12.90 -1.87
N ALA A 332 -13.43 12.04 -1.54
CA ALA A 332 -13.66 10.85 -0.74
C ALA A 332 -13.91 11.16 0.75
N LEU A 333 -13.33 12.24 1.27
CA LEU A 333 -13.56 12.70 2.65
C LEU A 333 -15.00 13.12 2.92
N GLY A 334 -15.69 13.65 1.90
CA GLY A 334 -17.12 13.97 1.97
C GLY A 334 -18.02 12.75 2.20
N GLY A 335 -17.45 11.55 2.19
CA GLY A 335 -18.17 10.29 2.29
C GLY A 335 -18.53 9.72 0.94
N ASN A 336 -18.88 8.44 0.94
CA ASN A 336 -19.32 7.74 -0.27
C ASN A 336 -20.80 7.36 -0.09
N PRO A 337 -21.76 8.11 -0.65
CA PRO A 337 -23.17 7.73 -0.60
C PRO A 337 -23.34 6.31 -1.16
N PRO A 338 -24.00 5.39 -0.43
CA PRO A 338 -24.96 5.63 0.66
C PRO A 338 -24.38 5.58 2.09
N HIS A 339 -23.08 5.39 2.26
CA HIS A 339 -22.48 5.05 3.56
C HIS A 339 -22.18 6.24 4.47
N GLY A 340 -22.41 7.47 4.00
CA GLY A 340 -22.18 8.69 4.78
C GLY A 340 -20.70 9.03 4.91
N ALA A 341 -20.37 9.81 5.93
CA ALA A 341 -19.03 10.36 6.14
C ALA A 341 -17.96 9.28 6.27
N SER A 342 -16.72 9.62 5.91
CA SER A 342 -15.56 8.77 6.20
C SER A 342 -15.47 8.41 7.70
N PHE A 343 -14.87 7.27 8.02
CA PHE A 343 -14.39 6.98 9.37
C PHE A 343 -13.26 7.92 9.78
N CYS A 344 -12.52 8.45 8.83
CA CYS A 344 -11.43 9.37 9.07
C CYS A 344 -11.91 10.81 9.13
N THR A 345 -11.33 11.56 10.05
CA THR A 345 -11.48 13.01 10.15
C THR A 345 -10.24 13.69 9.60
N PRO A 346 -10.38 14.76 8.80
CA PRO A 346 -9.25 15.50 8.23
C PRO A 346 -8.40 16.18 9.30
#